data_AF-A0A4W6F6Y4-F1
#
_entry.id   AF-A0A4W6F6Y4-F1
#
_cell.length_a   1.000
_cell.length_b   1.000
_cell.length_c   1.000
_cell.angle_alpha   90.00
_cell.angle_beta   90.00
_cell.angle_gamma   90.00
#
_symmetry.space_group_name_H-M   'P 1'
#
loop_
_entity.id
_entity.type
_entity.pdbx_description
1 polymer ?
#
loop_
_entity_poly.entity_id
_entity_poly.type
_entity_poly.pdbx_seq_one_letter_code
_entity_poly.pdbx_strand_id
1 'polypeptide(L)'
;MFSFRLVYIFSYNLFQFCGHSWILANTIARFLTFGRDALADTFYSIGFVMSLCQLLSILELFHIADGIEKARLLPRFIQVTEKNLVMIMVIMLEEIQSKPVVCVQFFLWNILDLLRYPHELLRAMDKPSITMLWTRYTLWIPLYILSVATEAVTVYQALPYIEALNATHIHLPFILLGYLSVLALGASVTVWQLLKERQHHLEKWNKKKRK
;
A
#
# COMPACT_ATOMS: atom_id res chain seq x y z
N MET A 1 25.54 18.52 11.49
CA MET A 1 25.91 17.44 10.55
C MET A 1 24.76 16.44 10.56
N PHE A 2 24.16 16.12 9.42
CA PHE A 2 23.08 15.13 9.40
C PHE A 2 23.63 13.74 9.73
N SER A 3 22.91 12.98 10.56
CA SER A 3 23.29 11.59 10.87
C SER A 3 23.15 10.72 9.62
N PHE A 4 24.05 9.76 9.41
CA PHE A 4 23.98 8.80 8.31
C PHE A 4 22.61 8.11 8.22
N ARG A 5 22.04 7.74 9.38
CA ARG A 5 20.70 7.14 9.50
C ARG A 5 19.61 8.06 8.93
N LEU A 6 19.69 9.36 9.20
CA LEU A 6 18.72 10.32 8.71
C LEU A 6 18.79 10.45 7.19
N VAL A 7 20.00 10.60 6.64
CA VAL A 7 20.22 10.71 5.19
C VAL A 7 19.70 9.47 4.48
N TYR A 8 19.97 8.29 5.02
CA TYR A 8 19.47 7.01 4.50
C TYR A 8 17.93 6.94 4.46
N ILE A 9 17.27 7.13 5.62
CA ILE A 9 15.79 7.06 5.70
C ILE A 9 15.16 8.12 4.80
N PHE A 10 15.69 9.34 4.79
CA PHE A 10 15.19 10.43 3.97
C PHE A 10 15.30 10.08 2.47
N SER A 11 16.47 9.59 2.04
CA SER A 11 16.69 9.21 0.65
C SER A 11 15.81 8.04 0.22
N TYR A 12 15.63 7.04 1.08
CA TYR A 12 14.72 5.91 0.85
C TYR A 12 13.27 6.39 0.66
N ASN A 13 12.75 7.20 1.58
CA ASN A 13 11.38 7.70 1.50
C ASN A 13 11.18 8.63 0.30
N LEU A 14 12.20 9.40 -0.07
CA LEU A 14 12.16 10.27 -1.25
C LEU A 14 12.11 9.45 -2.52
N PHE A 15 12.95 8.41 -2.62
CA PHE A 15 12.95 7.51 -3.78
C PHE A 15 11.59 6.83 -3.94
N GLN A 16 11.03 6.29 -2.87
CA GLN A 16 9.70 5.69 -2.88
C GLN A 16 8.61 6.69 -3.27
N PHE A 17 8.65 7.91 -2.71
CA PHE A 17 7.72 8.98 -3.09
C PHE A 17 7.78 9.32 -4.57
N CYS A 18 8.99 9.45 -5.13
CA CYS A 18 9.19 9.72 -6.56
C CYS A 18 8.68 8.56 -7.43
N GLY A 19 8.95 7.31 -7.03
CA GLY A 19 8.47 6.12 -7.73
C GLY A 19 6.95 6.07 -7.82
N HIS A 20 6.26 6.17 -6.68
CA HIS A 20 4.79 6.17 -6.65
C HIS A 20 4.17 7.39 -7.35
N SER A 21 4.80 8.56 -7.25
CA SER A 21 4.35 9.75 -8.00
C SER A 21 4.45 9.54 -9.51
N TRP A 22 5.56 8.96 -9.98
CA TRP A 22 5.77 8.65 -11.40
C TRP A 22 4.73 7.63 -11.90
N ILE A 23 4.48 6.58 -11.13
CA ILE A 23 3.46 5.56 -11.46
C ILE A 23 2.07 6.20 -11.58
N LEU A 24 1.70 7.03 -10.61
CA LEU A 24 0.40 7.69 -10.60
C LEU A 24 0.24 8.67 -11.78
N ALA A 25 1.26 9.49 -12.05
CA ALA A 25 1.27 10.43 -13.16
C ALA A 25 1.15 9.71 -14.52
N ASN A 26 1.89 8.60 -14.72
CA ASN A 26 1.80 7.80 -15.93
C ASN A 26 0.43 7.15 -16.09
N THR A 27 -0.13 6.59 -15.01
CA THR A 27 -1.47 6.00 -15.00
C THR A 27 -2.53 7.04 -15.40
N ILE A 28 -2.48 8.23 -14.80
CA ILE A 28 -3.42 9.32 -15.10
C ILE A 28 -3.26 9.79 -16.55
N ALA A 29 -2.03 10.05 -17.01
CA ALA A 29 -1.78 10.51 -18.37
C ALA A 29 -2.28 9.50 -19.42
N ARG A 30 -2.05 8.21 -19.20
CA ARG A 30 -2.54 7.14 -20.09
C ARG A 30 -4.06 7.04 -20.09
N PHE A 31 -4.68 7.10 -18.91
CA PHE A 31 -6.13 7.10 -18.81
C PHE A 31 -6.77 8.30 -19.53
N LEU A 32 -6.16 9.48 -19.44
CA LEU A 32 -6.63 10.68 -20.15
C LEU A 32 -6.40 10.60 -21.66
N THR A 33 -5.35 9.89 -22.12
CA THR A 33 -4.99 9.81 -23.55
C THR A 33 -5.75 8.69 -24.28
N PHE A 34 -5.88 7.52 -23.66
CA PHE A 34 -6.40 6.30 -24.30
C PHE A 34 -7.75 5.83 -23.71
N GLY A 35 -8.24 6.48 -22.65
CA GLY A 35 -9.53 6.14 -22.04
C GLY A 35 -9.57 4.70 -21.52
N ARG A 36 -10.55 3.90 -21.98
CA ARG A 36 -10.71 2.50 -21.55
C ARG A 36 -9.67 1.57 -22.14
N ASP A 37 -9.09 1.91 -23.29
CA ASP A 37 -8.06 1.09 -23.94
C ASP A 37 -6.71 1.18 -23.21
N ALA A 38 -6.57 2.16 -22.29
CA ALA A 38 -5.40 2.31 -21.45
C ALA A 38 -5.15 1.12 -20.50
N LEU A 39 -6.18 0.31 -20.18
CA LEU A 39 -6.10 -0.69 -19.12
C LEU A 39 -5.02 -1.75 -19.36
N ALA A 40 -4.95 -2.31 -20.57
CA ALA A 40 -3.97 -3.35 -20.91
C ALA A 40 -2.54 -2.78 -20.96
N ASP A 41 -2.37 -1.60 -21.55
CA ASP A 41 -1.07 -0.95 -21.68
C ASP A 41 -0.51 -0.39 -20.37
N THR A 42 -1.40 -0.07 -19.42
CA THR A 42 -1.03 0.55 -18.15
C THR A 42 -0.16 -0.40 -17.34
N PHE A 43 -0.56 -1.67 -17.18
CA PHE A 43 0.24 -2.63 -16.42
C PHE A 43 1.63 -2.86 -17.05
N TYR A 44 1.71 -3.03 -18.36
CA TYR A 44 2.99 -3.21 -19.05
C TYR A 44 3.94 -2.03 -18.81
N SER A 45 3.40 -0.81 -18.73
CA SER A 45 4.18 0.41 -18.61
C SER A 45 4.63 0.73 -17.19
N ILE A 46 3.77 0.46 -16.19
CA ILE A 46 4.05 0.81 -14.79
C ILE A 46 4.47 -0.40 -13.94
N GLY A 47 4.20 -1.61 -14.41
CA GLY A 47 4.33 -2.86 -13.66
C GLY A 47 5.73 -3.05 -13.10
N PHE A 48 6.76 -2.88 -13.92
CA PHE A 48 8.15 -3.00 -13.48
C PHE A 48 8.50 -2.05 -12.32
N VAL A 49 8.18 -0.76 -12.46
CA VAL A 49 8.47 0.25 -11.42
C VAL A 49 7.64 -0.01 -10.18
N MET A 50 6.37 -0.41 -10.33
CA MET A 50 5.51 -0.78 -9.22
C MET A 50 6.07 -1.98 -8.46
N SER A 51 6.52 -3.03 -9.16
CA SER A 51 7.15 -4.20 -8.56
C SER A 51 8.43 -3.85 -7.81
N LEU A 52 9.25 -2.96 -8.37
CA LEU A 52 10.46 -2.48 -7.71
C LEU A 52 10.14 -1.72 -6.41
N CYS A 53 9.18 -0.79 -6.42
CA CYS A 53 8.76 -0.06 -5.22
C CYS A 53 8.18 -1.00 -4.15
N GLN A 54 7.37 -1.98 -4.58
CA GLN A 54 6.77 -2.99 -3.69
C GLN A 54 7.84 -3.88 -3.03
N LEU A 55 8.85 -4.30 -3.81
CA LEU A 55 9.96 -5.10 -3.32
C LEU A 55 10.82 -4.30 -2.34
N LEU A 56 11.13 -3.04 -2.65
CA LEU A 56 11.85 -2.14 -1.77
C LEU A 56 11.10 -1.88 -0.45
N SER A 57 9.76 -1.98 -0.46
CA SER A 57 8.96 -1.84 0.77
C SER A 57 9.23 -2.95 1.80
N ILE A 58 9.88 -4.06 1.43
CA ILE A 58 10.37 -5.07 2.38
C ILE A 58 11.44 -4.49 3.30
N LEU A 59 12.24 -3.51 2.83
CA LEU A 59 13.26 -2.84 3.65
C LEU A 59 12.65 -2.13 4.86
N GLU A 60 11.39 -1.72 4.79
CA GLU A 60 10.69 -1.07 5.90
C GLU A 60 10.51 -2.01 7.09
N LEU A 61 10.42 -3.32 6.85
CA LEU A 61 10.37 -4.31 7.92
C LEU A 61 11.68 -4.31 8.71
N PHE A 62 12.82 -4.22 8.02
CA PHE A 62 14.13 -4.09 8.63
C PHE A 62 14.28 -2.74 9.33
N HIS A 63 13.78 -1.65 8.74
CA HIS A 63 13.82 -0.34 9.39
C HIS A 63 13.10 -0.35 10.75
N ILE A 64 11.97 -1.04 10.84
CA ILE A 64 11.25 -1.17 12.11
C ILE A 64 11.95 -2.15 13.06
N ALA A 65 12.39 -3.31 12.56
CA ALA A 65 13.03 -4.35 13.37
C ALA A 65 14.35 -3.87 14.01
N ASP A 66 15.16 -3.12 13.26
CA ASP A 66 16.44 -2.57 13.71
C ASP A 66 16.25 -1.28 14.54
N GLY A 67 15.01 -0.86 14.78
CA GLY A 67 14.68 0.37 15.52
C GLY A 67 15.09 1.65 14.79
N ILE A 68 15.33 1.58 13.47
CA ILE A 68 15.60 2.71 12.57
C ILE A 68 14.36 3.59 12.42
N GLU A 69 13.18 2.98 12.39
CA GLU A 69 11.88 3.65 12.40
C GLU A 69 11.08 3.25 13.64
N LYS A 70 10.45 4.25 14.28
CA LYS A 70 9.54 4.01 15.42
C LYS A 70 8.13 3.74 14.89
N ALA A 71 7.85 2.48 14.57
CA ALA A 71 6.53 1.98 14.20
C ALA A 71 6.30 0.56 14.75
N ARG A 72 5.09 0.03 14.58
CA ARG A 72 4.74 -1.34 14.97
C ARG A 72 5.09 -2.29 13.83
N LEU A 73 5.84 -3.35 14.13
CA LEU A 73 6.30 -4.31 13.11
C LEU A 73 5.15 -5.14 12.53
N LEU A 74 4.31 -5.73 13.38
CA LEU A 74 3.26 -6.67 12.95
C LEU A 74 2.29 -6.11 11.88
N PRO A 75 1.70 -4.91 12.04
CA PRO A 75 0.84 -4.33 11.01
C PRO A 75 1.58 -4.06 9.71
N ARG A 76 2.84 -3.60 9.79
CA ARG A 76 3.63 -3.32 8.59
C ARG A 76 3.98 -4.61 7.86
N PHE A 77 4.32 -5.66 8.61
CA PHE A 77 4.56 -6.99 8.08
C PHE A 77 3.37 -7.53 7.30
N ILE A 78 2.17 -7.47 7.89
CA ILE A 78 0.93 -7.91 7.23
C ILE A 78 0.69 -7.12 5.94
N GLN A 79 0.73 -5.78 6.01
CA GLN A 79 0.51 -4.92 4.84
C GLN A 79 1.51 -5.17 3.70
N VAL A 80 2.81 -5.27 4.01
CA VAL A 80 3.85 -5.50 3.00
C VAL A 80 3.68 -6.88 2.38
N THR A 81 3.38 -7.89 3.19
CA THR A 81 3.22 -9.28 2.72
C THR A 81 2.00 -9.41 1.83
N GLU A 82 0.83 -8.93 2.25
CA GLU A 82 -0.42 -8.97 1.47
C GLU A 82 -0.25 -8.30 0.11
N LYS A 83 0.28 -7.06 0.10
CA LYS A 83 0.57 -6.31 -1.12
C LYS A 83 1.54 -7.08 -2.04
N ASN A 84 2.61 -7.68 -1.52
CA ASN A 84 3.56 -8.44 -2.33
C ASN A 84 2.96 -9.74 -2.89
N LEU A 85 2.14 -10.45 -2.12
CA LEU A 85 1.46 -11.67 -2.59
C LEU A 85 0.54 -11.38 -3.79
N VAL A 86 -0.25 -10.32 -3.70
CA VAL A 86 -1.15 -9.91 -4.80
C VAL A 86 -0.35 -9.41 -6.00
N MET A 87 0.74 -8.69 -5.79
CA MET A 87 1.63 -8.27 -6.88
C MET A 87 2.21 -9.48 -7.62
N ILE A 88 2.73 -10.48 -6.90
CA ILE A 88 3.25 -11.72 -7.49
C ILE A 88 2.14 -12.44 -8.27
N MET A 89 0.95 -12.57 -7.69
CA MET A 89 -0.20 -13.18 -8.36
C MET A 89 -0.53 -12.49 -9.69
N VAL A 90 -0.56 -11.15 -9.71
CA VAL A 90 -0.83 -10.38 -10.94
C VAL A 90 0.29 -10.52 -11.97
N ILE A 91 1.56 -10.60 -11.55
CA ILE A 91 2.69 -10.84 -12.46
C ILE A 91 2.59 -12.23 -13.10
N MET A 92 2.20 -13.24 -12.33
CA MET A 92 2.14 -14.64 -12.80
C MET A 92 0.93 -14.92 -13.71
N LEU A 93 -0.14 -14.12 -13.62
CA LEU A 93 -1.39 -14.31 -14.37
C LEU A 93 -1.58 -13.17 -15.37
N GLU A 94 -1.05 -13.30 -16.58
CA GLU A 94 -1.13 -12.26 -17.60
C GLU A 94 -2.58 -11.85 -17.94
N GLU A 95 -3.53 -12.80 -17.84
CA GLU A 95 -4.94 -12.59 -18.12
C GLU A 95 -5.62 -11.63 -17.14
N ILE A 96 -5.10 -11.51 -15.92
CA ILE A 96 -5.65 -10.59 -14.92
C ILE A 96 -5.10 -9.18 -15.06
N GLN A 97 -3.92 -9.01 -15.66
CA GLN A 97 -3.23 -7.72 -15.75
C GLN A 97 -4.05 -6.66 -16.49
N SER A 98 -4.83 -7.09 -17.49
CA SER A 98 -5.73 -6.23 -18.28
C SER A 98 -7.08 -5.95 -17.62
N LYS A 99 -7.38 -6.56 -16.46
CA LYS A 99 -8.67 -6.38 -15.78
C LYS A 99 -8.74 -4.98 -15.14
N PRO A 100 -9.89 -4.29 -15.23
CA PRO A 100 -10.09 -2.99 -14.60
C PRO A 100 -9.82 -2.99 -13.09
N VAL A 101 -10.12 -4.10 -12.41
CA VAL A 101 -9.91 -4.22 -10.96
C VAL A 101 -8.44 -4.10 -10.57
N VAL A 102 -7.51 -4.64 -11.36
CA VAL A 102 -6.06 -4.55 -11.11
C VAL A 102 -5.59 -3.12 -11.29
N CYS A 103 -6.08 -2.43 -12.33
CA CYS A 103 -5.77 -1.02 -12.54
C CYS A 103 -6.25 -0.15 -11.38
N VAL A 104 -7.48 -0.37 -10.89
CA VAL A 104 -8.02 0.34 -9.72
C VAL A 104 -7.20 0.04 -8.47
N GLN A 105 -6.82 -1.22 -8.25
CA GLN A 105 -6.00 -1.62 -7.12
C GLN A 105 -4.64 -0.92 -7.13
N PHE A 106 -3.97 -0.88 -8.29
CA PHE A 106 -2.68 -0.22 -8.44
C PHE A 106 -2.80 1.28 -8.21
N PHE A 107 -3.87 1.90 -8.72
CA PHE A 107 -4.16 3.30 -8.49
C PHE A 107 -4.34 3.61 -6.99
N LEU A 108 -5.14 2.81 -6.28
CA LEU A 108 -5.37 2.95 -4.83
C LEU A 108 -4.09 2.75 -4.03
N TRP A 109 -3.30 1.73 -4.34
CA TRP A 109 -2.00 1.51 -3.70
C TRP A 109 -1.08 2.71 -3.85
N ASN A 110 -0.97 3.27 -5.05
CA ASN A 110 -0.12 4.43 -5.30
C ASN A 110 -0.62 5.69 -4.59
N ILE A 111 -1.94 5.91 -4.50
CA ILE A 111 -2.49 7.03 -3.70
C ILE A 111 -2.16 6.84 -2.22
N LEU A 112 -2.37 5.64 -1.66
CA LEU A 112 -2.08 5.37 -0.24
C LEU A 112 -0.61 5.62 0.09
N ASP A 113 0.29 5.20 -0.79
CA ASP A 113 1.72 5.42 -0.64
C ASP A 113 2.11 6.89 -0.86
N LEU A 114 1.47 7.60 -1.79
CA LEU A 114 1.66 9.03 -2.00
C LEU A 114 1.24 9.87 -0.78
N LEU A 115 0.26 9.42 0.01
CA LEU A 115 -0.10 10.08 1.27
C LEU A 115 0.85 9.71 2.41
N ARG A 116 1.45 8.52 2.37
CA ARG A 116 2.33 7.97 3.42
C ARG A 116 3.75 8.54 3.36
N TYR A 117 4.40 8.48 2.21
CA TYR A 117 5.82 8.84 2.11
C TYR A 117 6.13 10.31 2.42
N PRO A 118 5.31 11.31 2.04
CA PRO A 118 5.49 12.68 2.50
C PRO A 118 5.46 12.78 4.02
N HIS A 119 4.54 12.04 4.66
CA HIS A 119 4.45 11.99 6.12
C HIS A 119 5.72 11.44 6.76
N GLU A 120 6.28 10.37 6.21
CA GLU A 120 7.54 9.82 6.71
C GLU A 120 8.74 10.74 6.42
N LEU A 121 8.77 11.44 5.27
CA LEU A 121 9.78 12.47 4.98
C LEU A 121 9.78 13.60 6.02
N LEU A 122 8.60 14.16 6.33
CA LEU A 122 8.50 15.22 7.34
C LEU A 122 8.76 14.71 8.76
N ARG A 123 8.41 13.45 9.07
CA ARG A 123 8.76 12.83 10.35
C ARG A 123 10.26 12.64 10.49
N ALA A 124 10.96 12.23 9.43
CA ALA A 124 12.42 12.15 9.44
C ALA A 124 13.06 13.52 9.74
N MET A 125 12.45 14.61 9.25
CA MET A 125 12.90 15.99 9.52
C MET A 125 12.40 16.58 10.86
N ASP A 126 11.77 15.79 11.73
CA ASP A 126 11.16 16.22 13.00
C ASP A 126 10.16 17.40 12.86
N LYS A 127 9.53 17.54 11.68
CA LYS A 127 8.56 18.61 11.36
C LYS A 127 7.20 18.06 10.95
N PRO A 128 6.52 17.24 11.79
CA PRO A 128 5.19 16.75 11.44
C PRO A 128 4.20 17.92 11.31
N SER A 129 3.57 18.05 10.14
CA SER A 129 2.56 19.08 9.89
C SER A 129 1.16 18.59 10.30
N ILE A 130 0.31 19.50 10.76
CA ILE A 130 -1.06 19.16 11.16
C ILE A 130 -1.90 18.66 9.97
N THR A 131 -1.67 19.23 8.79
CA THR A 131 -2.31 18.85 7.53
C THR A 131 -2.01 17.40 7.17
N MET A 132 -0.77 16.94 7.37
CA MET A 132 -0.40 15.57 7.03
C MET A 132 -0.86 14.57 8.07
N LEU A 133 -0.92 14.98 9.34
CA LEU A 133 -1.55 14.17 10.39
C LEU A 133 -3.05 13.97 10.11
N TRP A 134 -3.74 15.04 9.68
CA TRP A 134 -5.14 14.97 9.27
C TRP A 134 -5.33 14.04 8.07
N THR A 135 -4.47 14.17 7.04
CA THR A 135 -4.48 13.34 5.85
C THR A 135 -4.31 11.85 6.20
N ARG A 136 -3.34 11.53 7.06
CA ARG A 136 -3.06 10.16 7.53
C ARG A 136 -4.22 9.53 8.29
N TYR A 137 -4.92 10.28 9.14
CA TYR A 137 -5.96 9.68 9.99
C TYR A 137 -7.39 9.86 9.47
N THR A 138 -7.61 10.70 8.45
CA THR A 138 -8.95 10.97 7.91
C THR A 138 -9.11 10.48 6.49
N LEU A 139 -8.16 10.79 5.60
CA LEU A 139 -8.24 10.43 4.18
C LEU A 139 -7.70 9.01 3.92
N TRP A 140 -6.64 8.62 4.61
CA TRP A 140 -5.99 7.33 4.39
C TRP A 140 -6.87 6.13 4.80
N ILE A 141 -7.61 6.22 5.91
CA ILE A 141 -8.44 5.12 6.42
C ILE A 141 -9.51 4.64 5.42
N PRO A 142 -10.38 5.50 4.85
CA PRO A 142 -11.38 5.06 3.88
C PRO A 142 -10.73 4.53 2.59
N LEU A 143 -9.64 5.15 2.13
CA LEU A 143 -8.90 4.67 0.96
C LEU A 143 -8.29 3.28 1.20
N TYR A 144 -7.81 3.02 2.41
CA TYR A 144 -7.28 1.71 2.79
C TYR A 144 -8.36 0.65 2.78
N ILE A 145 -9.55 0.94 3.32
CA ILE A 145 -10.71 0.02 3.28
C ILE A 145 -11.10 -0.28 1.83
N LEU A 146 -11.12 0.73 0.96
CA LEU A 146 -11.42 0.56 -0.46
C LEU A 146 -10.35 -0.29 -1.17
N SER A 147 -9.07 -0.11 -0.83
CA SER A 147 -7.98 -0.93 -1.38
C SER A 147 -8.08 -2.38 -0.94
N VAL A 148 -8.40 -2.64 0.33
CA VAL A 148 -8.62 -4.01 0.85
C VAL A 148 -9.80 -4.69 0.14
N ALA A 149 -10.89 -3.95 -0.10
CA ALA A 149 -12.04 -4.48 -0.83
C ALA A 149 -11.71 -4.82 -2.30
N THR A 150 -10.99 -3.94 -2.98
CA THR A 150 -10.57 -4.15 -4.38
C THR A 150 -9.52 -5.27 -4.50
N GLU A 151 -8.69 -5.46 -3.47
CA GLU A 151 -7.80 -6.61 -3.35
C GLU A 151 -8.56 -7.93 -3.32
N ALA A 152 -9.58 -8.03 -2.46
CA ALA A 152 -10.42 -9.22 -2.36
C ALA A 152 -11.10 -9.55 -3.71
N VAL A 153 -11.59 -8.53 -4.42
CA VAL A 153 -12.18 -8.71 -5.77
C VAL A 153 -11.12 -9.15 -6.78
N THR A 154 -9.90 -8.63 -6.69
CA THR A 154 -8.78 -9.02 -7.57
C THR A 154 -8.44 -10.50 -7.38
N VAL A 155 -8.30 -10.95 -6.14
CA VAL A 155 -8.03 -12.38 -5.83
C VAL A 155 -9.19 -13.27 -6.26
N TYR A 156 -10.44 -12.83 -6.05
CA TYR A 156 -11.60 -13.57 -6.53
C TYR A 156 -11.62 -13.72 -8.06
N GLN A 157 -11.25 -12.68 -8.81
CA GLN A 157 -11.15 -12.76 -10.27
C GLN A 157 -9.96 -13.59 -10.76
N ALA A 158 -8.88 -13.68 -9.96
CA ALA A 158 -7.72 -14.52 -10.26
C ALA A 158 -8.01 -16.02 -10.14
N LEU A 159 -8.97 -16.36 -9.28
CA LEU A 159 -9.32 -17.72 -8.88
C LEU A 159 -9.46 -18.71 -10.06
N PRO A 160 -10.29 -18.47 -11.09
CA PRO A 160 -10.45 -19.40 -12.21
C PRO A 160 -9.17 -19.63 -13.01
N TYR A 161 -8.26 -18.65 -13.06
CA TYR A 161 -6.99 -18.79 -13.77
C TYR A 161 -5.98 -19.63 -12.95
N ILE A 162 -6.02 -19.49 -11.62
CA ILE A 162 -5.23 -20.33 -10.71
C ILE A 162 -5.70 -21.79 -10.78
N GLU A 163 -7.02 -22.02 -10.90
CA GLU A 163 -7.60 -23.36 -11.10
C GLU A 163 -7.14 -24.02 -12.39
N ALA A 164 -7.10 -23.27 -13.49
CA ALA A 164 -6.63 -23.79 -14.77
C ALA A 164 -5.15 -24.21 -14.71
N LEU A 165 -4.36 -23.57 -13.84
CA LEU A 165 -2.93 -23.86 -13.68
C LEU A 165 -2.65 -25.03 -12.71
N ASN A 166 -3.49 -25.22 -11.69
CA ASN A 166 -3.33 -26.25 -10.66
C ASN A 166 -4.48 -27.26 -10.68
N ALA A 167 -4.18 -28.50 -11.09
CA ALA A 167 -5.15 -29.61 -11.23
C ALA A 167 -5.83 -30.09 -9.92
N THR A 168 -5.68 -29.40 -8.79
CA THR A 168 -6.24 -29.77 -7.49
C THR A 168 -7.40 -28.85 -7.09
N HIS A 169 -8.58 -29.11 -7.65
CA HIS A 169 -9.81 -28.31 -7.45
C HIS A 169 -10.36 -28.31 -6.00
N ILE A 170 -9.93 -29.23 -5.13
CA ILE A 170 -10.60 -29.51 -3.85
C ILE A 170 -10.21 -28.50 -2.73
N HIS A 171 -9.04 -27.87 -2.79
CA HIS A 171 -8.53 -27.03 -1.70
C HIS A 171 -8.77 -25.53 -1.89
N LEU A 172 -9.20 -25.11 -3.07
CA LEU A 172 -9.23 -23.70 -3.44
C LEU A 172 -10.24 -22.83 -2.66
N PRO A 173 -11.51 -23.22 -2.44
CA PRO A 173 -12.42 -22.41 -1.66
C PRO A 173 -11.94 -22.22 -0.21
N PHE A 174 -11.24 -23.21 0.34
CA PHE A 174 -10.64 -23.11 1.67
C PHE A 174 -9.43 -22.15 1.69
N ILE A 175 -8.59 -22.19 0.64
CA ILE A 175 -7.46 -21.25 0.50
C ILE A 175 -7.97 -19.82 0.36
N LEU A 176 -8.99 -19.58 -0.48
CA LEU A 176 -9.60 -18.27 -0.65
C LEU A 176 -10.24 -17.77 0.65
N LEU A 177 -11.00 -18.63 1.34
CA LEU A 177 -11.60 -18.27 2.63
C LEU A 177 -10.54 -17.95 3.68
N GLY A 178 -9.45 -18.72 3.71
CA GLY A 178 -8.28 -18.46 4.55
C GLY A 178 -7.66 -17.10 4.25
N TYR A 179 -7.40 -16.81 2.97
CA TYR A 179 -6.86 -15.53 2.53
C TYR A 179 -7.76 -14.35 2.91
N LEU A 180 -9.06 -14.42 2.60
CA LEU A 180 -10.03 -13.37 2.93
C LEU A 180 -10.14 -13.16 4.44
N SER A 181 -10.04 -14.22 5.23
CA SER A 181 -10.04 -14.12 6.69
C SER A 181 -8.80 -13.40 7.19
N VAL A 182 -7.61 -13.74 6.67
CA VAL A 182 -6.35 -13.05 7.00
C VAL A 182 -6.43 -11.58 6.61
N LEU A 183 -6.90 -11.28 5.40
CA LEU A 183 -7.04 -9.92 4.88
C LEU A 183 -8.02 -9.08 5.72
N ALA A 184 -9.17 -9.64 6.10
CA ALA A 184 -10.13 -8.96 6.96
C ALA A 184 -9.57 -8.70 8.37
N LEU A 185 -8.85 -9.66 8.95
CA LEU A 185 -8.20 -9.52 10.25
C LEU A 185 -7.07 -8.48 10.19
N GLY A 186 -6.19 -8.55 9.19
CA GLY A 186 -5.09 -7.61 8.95
C GLY A 186 -5.58 -6.18 8.77
N ALA A 187 -6.63 -6.01 7.97
CA ALA A 187 -7.29 -4.72 7.78
C ALA A 187 -7.90 -4.19 9.07
N SER A 188 -8.62 -5.03 9.82
CA SER A 188 -9.25 -4.65 11.09
C SER A 188 -8.23 -4.20 12.13
N VAL A 189 -7.12 -4.94 12.26
CA VAL A 189 -6.02 -4.58 13.17
C VAL A 189 -5.38 -3.26 12.77
N THR A 190 -5.11 -3.06 11.48
CA THR A 190 -4.53 -1.82 10.95
C THR A 190 -5.43 -0.61 11.23
N VAL A 191 -6.72 -0.71 10.89
CA VAL A 191 -7.69 0.37 11.07
C VAL A 191 -7.85 0.68 12.56
N TRP A 192 -7.99 -0.33 13.41
CA TRP A 192 -8.12 -0.16 14.86
C TRP A 192 -6.92 0.60 15.45
N GLN A 193 -5.70 0.26 15.03
CA GLN A 193 -4.51 0.95 15.50
C GLN A 193 -4.46 2.41 15.06
N LEU A 194 -4.79 2.70 13.80
CA LEU A 194 -4.81 4.07 13.31
C LEU A 194 -5.86 4.93 14.01
N LEU A 195 -7.03 4.36 14.32
CA LEU A 195 -8.05 5.05 15.11
C LEU A 195 -7.56 5.34 16.53
N LYS A 196 -6.87 4.40 17.16
CA LYS A 196 -6.29 4.59 18.50
C LYS A 196 -5.18 5.65 18.51
N GLU A 197 -4.31 5.65 17.48
CA GLU A 197 -3.28 6.67 17.31
C GLU A 197 -3.89 8.05 17.10
N ARG A 198 -4.92 8.15 16.25
CA ARG A 198 -5.69 9.39 16.03
C ARG A 198 -6.25 9.95 17.34
N GLN A 199 -6.92 9.10 18.14
CA GLN A 199 -7.47 9.50 19.44
C GLN A 199 -6.38 10.05 20.36
N HIS A 200 -5.24 9.35 20.47
CA HIS A 200 -4.13 9.80 21.30
C HIS A 200 -3.56 11.16 20.86
N HIS A 201 -3.42 11.39 19.56
CA HIS A 201 -2.94 12.67 19.03
C HIS A 201 -3.94 13.81 19.27
N LEU A 202 -5.24 13.55 19.11
CA LEU A 202 -6.30 14.53 19.38
C LEU A 202 -6.35 14.91 20.86
N GLU A 203 -6.23 13.93 21.77
CA GLU A 203 -6.15 14.18 23.22
C GLU A 203 -4.94 15.04 23.58
N LYS A 204 -3.76 14.72 23.04
CA LYS A 204 -2.53 15.49 23.27
C LYS A 204 -2.68 16.93 22.78
N TRP A 205 -3.31 17.13 21.62
CA TRP A 205 -3.57 18.46 21.08
C TRP A 205 -4.57 19.26 21.93
N ASN A 206 -5.67 18.64 22.36
CA ASN A 206 -6.64 19.27 23.26
C ASN A 206 -6.01 19.68 24.60
N LYS A 207 -5.13 18.83 25.17
CA LYS A 207 -4.38 19.17 26.39
C LYS A 207 -3.43 20.36 26.17
N LYS A 208 -2.82 20.49 25.00
CA LYS A 208 -1.95 21.63 24.66
C LYS A 208 -2.75 22.93 24.48
N LYS A 209 -3.97 22.88 23.97
CA LYS A 209 -4.87 24.05 23.83
C LYS A 209 -5.47 24.54 25.16
N ARG A 210 -5.58 23.65 26.16
CA ARG A 210 -6.10 23.97 27.49
C ARG A 210 -5.04 24.51 28.47
N LYS A 211 -3.76 24.50 28.07
CA LYS A 211 -2.65 25.13 28.79
C LYS A 211 -2.30 26.44 28.10
#